data_AF-A0A7W4PFY9-F1
#
_entry.id   AF-A0A7W4PFY9-F1
#
_cell.length_a   1.000
_cell.length_b   1.000
_cell.length_c   1.000
_cell.angle_alpha   90.00
_cell.angle_beta   90.00
_cell.angle_gamma   90.00
#
_symmetry.space_group_name_H-M   'P 1'
#
loop_
_entity.id
_entity.type
_entity.pdbx_description
1 polymer ?
#
loop_
_entity_poly.entity_id
_entity_poly.type
_entity_poly.pdbx_seq_one_letter_code
_entity_poly.pdbx_strand_id
1 'polypeptide(L)'
;MTDSRTRTLHALIRLRKTEVDKARAALAKAMAEENAAAANVARRRALIDSERREVSCGHASLDDFRLWLPAGENAVERAEQALRIVRQASDQARETLVQANAVLKAAQTILDRRLEIEKEIRGRREQAEIDDLSRRNNIASV
;
A
#
# COMPACT_ATOMS: atom_id res chain seq x y z
N MET A 1 -0.59 -32.11 17.62
CA MET A 1 -1.37 -31.53 16.51
C MET A 1 -1.45 -30.02 16.70
N THR A 2 -1.15 -29.22 15.68
CA THR A 2 -1.32 -27.75 15.74
C THR A 2 -2.78 -27.38 15.99
N ASP A 3 -3.02 -26.52 16.99
CA ASP A 3 -4.34 -26.03 17.37
C ASP A 3 -5.10 -25.52 16.14
N SER A 4 -6.40 -25.82 16.08
CA SER A 4 -7.32 -25.34 15.04
C SER A 4 -7.22 -23.82 14.90
N ARG A 5 -7.06 -23.12 16.03
CA ARG A 5 -6.94 -21.66 16.08
C ARG A 5 -5.66 -21.14 15.40
N THR A 6 -4.53 -21.81 15.60
CA THR A 6 -3.24 -21.48 14.97
C THR A 6 -3.31 -21.69 13.45
N ARG A 7 -3.96 -22.76 12.99
CA ARG A 7 -4.23 -22.99 11.56
C ARG A 7 -5.11 -21.88 10.94
N THR A 8 -6.16 -21.47 11.65
CA THR A 8 -7.03 -20.36 11.21
C THR A 8 -6.26 -19.03 11.13
N LEU A 9 -5.35 -18.75 12.08
CA LEU A 9 -4.50 -17.56 12.03
C LEU A 9 -3.54 -17.57 10.84
N HIS A 10 -2.95 -18.72 10.50
CA HIS A 10 -2.15 -18.84 9.28
C HIS A 10 -2.97 -18.59 8.01
N ALA A 11 -4.21 -19.08 7.96
CA ALA A 11 -5.12 -18.80 6.85
C ALA A 11 -5.46 -17.30 6.75
N LEU A 12 -5.75 -16.66 7.89
CA LEU A 12 -5.99 -15.22 7.96
C LEU A 12 -4.78 -14.42 7.47
N ILE A 13 -3.56 -14.76 7.90
CA ILE A 13 -2.34 -14.08 7.45
C ILE A 13 -2.16 -14.23 5.94
N ARG A 14 -2.44 -15.40 5.37
CA ARG A 14 -2.40 -15.57 3.90
C ARG A 14 -3.39 -14.65 3.21
N LEU A 15 -4.63 -14.56 3.72
CA LEU A 15 -5.63 -13.62 3.19
C LEU A 15 -5.13 -12.16 3.28
N ARG A 16 -4.61 -11.74 4.44
CA ARG A 16 -4.09 -10.38 4.62
C ARG A 16 -2.90 -10.06 3.71
N LYS A 17 -2.03 -11.03 3.42
CA LYS A 17 -0.97 -10.87 2.40
C LYS A 17 -1.57 -10.57 1.03
N THR A 18 -2.58 -11.33 0.60
CA THR A 18 -3.25 -11.07 -0.68
C THR A 18 -3.93 -9.70 -0.74
N GLU A 19 -4.46 -9.20 0.39
CA GLU A 19 -5.03 -7.86 0.46
C GLU A 19 -3.95 -6.77 0.36
N VAL A 20 -2.80 -6.96 0.99
CA VAL A 20 -1.64 -6.06 0.83
C VAL A 20 -1.19 -6.04 -0.63
N ASP A 21 -1.10 -7.20 -1.29
CA ASP A 21 -0.70 -7.27 -2.70
C ASP A 21 -1.70 -6.54 -3.60
N LYS A 22 -3.01 -6.70 -3.35
CA LYS A 22 -4.07 -5.95 -4.05
C LYS A 22 -3.94 -4.44 -3.81
N ALA A 23 -3.70 -4.01 -2.57
CA ALA A 23 -3.52 -2.60 -2.24
C ALA A 23 -2.27 -2.01 -2.91
N ARG A 24 -1.17 -2.77 -3.00
CA ARG A 24 0.03 -2.36 -3.75
C ARG A 24 -0.25 -2.19 -5.24
N ALA A 25 -0.96 -3.14 -5.84
CA ALA A 25 -1.33 -3.06 -7.26
C ALA A 25 -2.25 -1.84 -7.53
N ALA A 26 -3.21 -1.58 -6.65
CA ALA A 26 -4.09 -0.42 -6.73
C ALA A 26 -3.30 0.90 -6.62
N LEU A 27 -2.36 1.00 -5.66
CA LEU A 27 -1.49 2.17 -5.52
C LEU A 27 -0.62 2.38 -6.76
N ALA A 28 -0.01 1.32 -7.30
CA ALA A 28 0.80 1.42 -8.51
C ALA A 28 -0.01 1.95 -9.70
N LYS A 29 -1.25 1.46 -9.87
CA LYS A 29 -2.17 1.96 -10.90
C LYS A 29 -2.51 3.43 -10.68
N ALA A 30 -2.89 3.83 -9.45
CA ALA A 30 -3.23 5.21 -9.14
C ALA A 30 -2.06 6.17 -9.37
N MET A 31 -0.83 5.76 -9.01
CA MET A 31 0.38 6.55 -9.28
C MET A 31 0.67 6.67 -10.79
N ALA A 32 0.44 5.62 -11.57
CA ALA A 32 0.59 5.68 -13.02
C ALA A 32 -0.40 6.67 -13.66
N GLU A 33 -1.66 6.65 -13.19
CA GLU A 33 -2.70 7.61 -13.62
C GLU A 33 -2.33 9.05 -13.20
N GLU A 34 -1.82 9.25 -11.98
CA GLU A 34 -1.37 10.56 -11.50
C GLU A 34 -0.24 11.11 -12.36
N ASN A 35 0.77 10.28 -12.66
CA ASN A 35 1.88 10.66 -13.52
C ASN A 35 1.42 11.01 -14.94
N ALA A 36 0.46 10.26 -15.49
CA ALA A 36 -0.11 10.56 -16.80
C ALA A 36 -0.88 11.89 -16.80
N ALA A 37 -1.66 12.16 -15.75
CA ALA A 37 -2.37 13.44 -15.58
C ALA A 37 -1.39 14.62 -15.43
N ALA A 38 -0.32 14.45 -14.65
CA ALA A 38 0.72 15.47 -14.48
C ALA A 38 1.45 15.76 -15.80
N ALA A 39 1.77 14.71 -16.57
CA ALA A 39 2.36 14.85 -17.91
C ALA A 39 1.42 15.57 -18.89
N ASN A 40 0.11 15.36 -18.79
CA ASN A 40 -0.88 16.08 -19.61
C ASN A 40 -0.90 17.57 -19.25
N VAL A 41 -0.92 17.94 -17.96
CA VAL A 41 -0.82 19.35 -17.53
C VAL A 41 0.46 19.99 -18.07
N ALA A 42 1.60 19.32 -17.91
CA ALA A 42 2.89 19.81 -18.42
C ALA A 42 2.86 20.02 -19.94
N ARG A 43 2.28 19.08 -20.70
CA ARG A 43 2.12 19.18 -22.16
C ARG A 43 1.25 20.36 -22.57
N ARG A 44 0.14 20.61 -21.87
CA ARG A 44 -0.77 21.73 -22.16
C ARG A 44 -0.12 23.08 -21.89
N ARG A 45 0.61 23.21 -20.79
CA ARG A 45 1.41 24.42 -20.49
C ARG A 45 2.50 24.65 -21.53
N ALA A 46 3.24 23.59 -21.89
CA ALA A 46 4.26 23.67 -22.91
C ALA A 46 3.72 24.09 -24.28
N LEU A 47 2.49 23.70 -24.63
CA LEU A 47 1.81 24.17 -25.84
C LEU A 47 1.55 25.69 -25.80
N ILE A 48 1.04 26.21 -24.69
CA ILE A 48 0.86 27.67 -24.55
C ILE A 48 2.20 28.40 -24.69
N ASP A 49 3.26 27.87 -24.08
CA ASP A 49 4.59 28.44 -24.17
C ASP A 49 5.16 28.38 -25.59
N SER A 50 4.92 27.30 -26.35
CA SER A 50 5.35 27.20 -27.74
C SER A 50 4.60 28.17 -28.64
N GLU A 51 3.27 28.26 -28.52
CA GLU A 51 2.46 29.22 -29.29
C GLU A 51 2.90 30.67 -29.01
N ARG A 52 3.18 31.00 -27.75
CA ARG A 52 3.71 32.31 -27.36
C ARG A 52 5.06 32.61 -28.03
N ARG A 53 5.94 31.61 -28.14
CA ARG A 53 7.24 31.76 -28.82
C ARG A 53 7.06 31.98 -30.32
N GLU A 54 6.18 31.24 -30.98
CA GLU A 54 5.91 31.42 -32.42
C GLU A 54 5.41 32.83 -32.73
N VAL A 55 4.52 33.38 -31.89
CA VAL A 55 4.07 34.77 -32.00
C VAL A 55 5.23 35.75 -31.78
N SER A 56 6.07 35.51 -30.77
CA SER A 56 7.22 36.37 -30.45
C SER A 56 8.27 36.39 -31.57
N CYS A 57 8.42 35.29 -32.29
CA CYS A 57 9.29 35.17 -33.47
C CYS A 57 8.64 35.71 -34.77
N GLY A 58 7.38 36.14 -34.72
CA GLY A 58 6.65 36.65 -35.89
C GLY A 58 6.20 35.56 -36.86
N HIS A 59 6.25 34.29 -36.47
CA HIS A 59 5.78 33.16 -37.28
C HIS A 59 4.27 32.93 -37.18
N ALA A 60 3.62 33.51 -36.17
CA ALA A 60 2.19 33.42 -35.94
C ALA A 60 1.57 34.81 -35.69
N SER A 61 0.29 34.95 -36.05
CA SER A 61 -0.47 36.17 -35.79
C SER A 61 -0.74 36.35 -34.30
N LEU A 62 -0.46 37.55 -33.79
CA LEU A 62 -0.77 37.92 -32.40
C LEU A 62 -2.29 37.87 -32.13
N ASP A 63 -3.12 38.23 -33.11
CA ASP A 63 -4.57 38.25 -32.95
C ASP A 63 -5.15 36.84 -32.86
N ASP A 64 -4.63 35.90 -33.66
CA ASP A 64 -5.03 34.49 -33.60
C ASP A 64 -4.63 33.86 -32.26
N PHE A 65 -3.44 34.19 -31.75
CA PHE A 65 -3.00 33.74 -30.43
C PHE A 65 -3.88 34.30 -29.31
N ARG A 66 -4.28 35.58 -29.38
CA ARG A 66 -5.19 36.18 -28.39
C ARG A 66 -6.57 35.54 -28.41
N LEU A 67 -7.06 35.14 -29.58
CA LEU A 67 -8.32 34.42 -29.72
C LEU A 67 -8.23 33.00 -29.15
N TRP A 68 -7.10 32.32 -29.36
CA TRP A 68 -6.88 30.95 -28.91
C TRP A 68 -6.54 30.83 -27.41
N LEU A 69 -5.78 31.78 -26.84
CA LEU A 69 -5.22 31.69 -25.49
C LEU A 69 -6.26 31.35 -24.40
N PRO A 70 -7.46 31.96 -24.35
CA PRO A 70 -8.48 31.60 -23.37
C PRO A 70 -8.88 30.12 -23.44
N ALA A 71 -8.96 29.54 -24.64
CA ALA A 71 -9.26 28.11 -24.80
C ALA A 71 -8.09 27.23 -24.32
N GLY A 72 -6.85 27.68 -24.54
CA GLY A 72 -5.64 27.05 -24.01
C GLY A 72 -5.59 27.05 -22.48
N GLU A 73 -5.85 28.19 -21.85
CA GLU A 73 -5.92 28.34 -20.39
C GLU A 73 -7.03 27.47 -19.78
N ASN A 74 -8.23 27.48 -20.36
CA ASN A 74 -9.32 26.59 -19.97
C ASN A 74 -8.98 25.10 -20.12
N ALA A 75 -8.13 24.74 -21.08
CA ALA A 75 -7.66 23.35 -21.22
C ALA A 75 -6.65 22.97 -20.12
N VAL A 76 -5.77 23.91 -19.72
CA VAL A 76 -4.86 23.71 -18.58
C VAL A 76 -5.64 23.57 -17.28
N GLU A 77 -6.60 24.46 -17.02
CA GLU A 77 -7.40 24.40 -15.79
C GLU A 77 -8.16 23.07 -15.66
N ARG A 78 -8.77 22.59 -16.75
CA ARG A 78 -9.42 21.26 -16.77
C ARG A 78 -8.45 20.12 -16.51
N ALA A 79 -7.24 20.18 -17.07
CA ALA A 79 -6.21 19.18 -16.82
C ALA A 79 -5.73 19.20 -15.36
N GLU A 80 -5.61 20.39 -14.76
CA GLU A 80 -5.25 20.55 -13.35
C GLU A 80 -6.34 20.06 -12.40
N GLN A 81 -7.61 20.28 -12.74
CA GLN A 81 -8.73 19.72 -11.98
C GLN A 81 -8.72 18.20 -12.04
N ALA A 82 -8.48 17.61 -13.22
CA ALA A 82 -8.33 16.16 -13.36
C ALA A 82 -7.15 15.62 -12.55
N LEU A 83 -5.99 16.31 -12.57
CA LEU A 83 -4.84 15.95 -11.76
C LEU A 83 -5.15 15.98 -10.26
N ARG A 84 -5.90 16.97 -9.77
CA ARG A 84 -6.33 17.03 -8.36
C ARG A 84 -7.17 15.83 -7.95
N ILE A 85 -8.11 15.41 -8.79
CA ILE A 85 -8.95 14.22 -8.54
C ILE A 85 -8.11 12.95 -8.48
N VAL A 86 -7.19 12.78 -9.42
CA VAL A 86 -6.34 11.56 -9.47
C VAL A 86 -5.34 11.54 -8.32
N ARG A 87 -4.82 12.69 -7.88
CA ARG A 87 -4.01 12.80 -6.65
C ARG A 87 -4.74 12.36 -5.41
N GLN A 88 -5.99 12.78 -5.27
CA GLN A 88 -6.82 12.32 -4.14
C GLN A 88 -6.98 10.79 -4.16
N ALA A 89 -7.16 10.20 -5.34
CA ALA A 89 -7.24 8.74 -5.48
C ALA A 89 -5.90 8.04 -5.14
N SER A 90 -4.75 8.61 -5.52
CA SER A 90 -3.43 8.05 -5.19
C SER A 90 -3.13 8.13 -3.69
N ASP A 91 -3.51 9.24 -3.03
CA ASP A 91 -3.40 9.39 -1.58
C ASP A 91 -4.30 8.38 -0.85
N GLN A 92 -5.55 8.21 -1.29
CA GLN A 92 -6.46 7.21 -0.71
C GLN A 92 -5.93 5.78 -0.86
N ALA A 93 -5.33 5.46 -2.01
CA ALA A 93 -4.69 4.17 -2.25
C ALA A 93 -3.47 3.96 -1.34
N ARG A 94 -2.70 5.02 -1.05
CA ARG A 94 -1.57 4.98 -0.12
C ARG A 94 -2.05 4.70 1.30
N GLU A 95 -3.10 5.36 1.77
CA GLU A 95 -3.71 5.10 3.08
C GLU A 95 -4.20 3.66 3.20
N THR A 96 -4.87 3.16 2.15
CA THR A 96 -5.36 1.77 2.12
C THR A 96 -4.22 0.76 2.24
N LEU A 97 -3.10 1.01 1.57
CA LEU A 97 -1.91 0.17 1.70
C LEU A 97 -1.32 0.21 3.12
N VAL A 98 -1.27 1.38 3.75
CA VAL A 98 -0.82 1.52 5.15
C VAL A 98 -1.71 0.71 6.09
N GLN A 99 -3.03 0.83 5.94
CA GLN A 99 -4.00 0.08 6.75
C GLN A 99 -3.87 -1.43 6.53
N ALA A 100 -3.77 -1.88 5.27
CA ALA A 100 -3.60 -3.31 4.96
C ALA A 100 -2.33 -3.90 5.60
N ASN A 101 -1.21 -3.16 5.56
CA ASN A 101 0.03 -3.58 6.23
C ASN A 101 -0.12 -3.60 7.75
N ALA A 102 -0.80 -2.62 8.34
CA ALA A 102 -1.05 -2.58 9.78
C ALA A 102 -1.88 -3.80 10.25
N VAL A 103 -2.92 -4.15 9.51
CA VAL A 103 -3.76 -5.33 9.79
C VAL A 103 -2.99 -6.63 9.62
N LEU A 104 -2.14 -6.75 8.58
CA LEU A 104 -1.27 -7.90 8.40
C LEU A 104 -0.30 -8.06 9.58
N LYS A 105 0.35 -6.96 9.99
CA LYS A 105 1.29 -6.95 11.12
C LYS A 105 0.59 -7.35 12.42
N ALA A 106 -0.60 -6.83 12.68
CA ALA A 106 -1.39 -7.21 13.85
C ALA A 106 -1.71 -8.72 13.86
N ALA A 107 -2.10 -9.30 12.72
CA ALA A 107 -2.36 -10.73 12.62
C ALA A 107 -1.10 -11.58 12.87
N GLN A 108 0.06 -11.14 12.37
CA GLN A 108 1.35 -11.79 12.63
C GLN A 108 1.71 -11.74 14.11
N THR A 109 1.60 -10.57 14.76
CA THR A 109 1.88 -10.42 16.19
C THR A 109 1.00 -11.32 17.06
N ILE A 110 -0.28 -11.51 16.70
CA ILE A 110 -1.18 -12.42 17.42
C ILE A 110 -0.71 -13.88 17.27
N LEU A 111 -0.29 -14.28 16.08
CA LEU A 111 0.24 -15.62 15.83
C LEU A 111 1.53 -15.86 16.62
N ASP A 112 2.48 -14.92 16.56
CA ASP A 112 3.77 -15.05 17.24
C ASP A 112 3.59 -15.23 18.74
N ARG A 113 2.74 -14.40 19.36
CA ARG A 113 2.40 -14.51 20.78
C ARG A 113 1.74 -15.84 21.13
N ARG A 114 0.91 -16.39 20.23
CA ARG A 114 0.27 -17.70 20.42
C ARG A 114 1.31 -18.83 20.39
N LEU A 115 2.22 -18.80 19.43
CA LEU A 115 3.29 -19.80 19.32
C LEU A 115 4.23 -19.75 20.52
N GLU A 116 4.52 -18.57 21.05
CA GLU A 116 5.29 -18.38 22.27
C GLU A 116 4.60 -19.02 23.48
N ILE A 117 3.32 -18.74 23.69
CA ILE A 117 2.52 -19.36 24.78
C ILE A 117 2.47 -20.89 24.63
N GLU A 118 2.25 -21.41 23.41
CA GLU A 118 2.24 -22.87 23.16
C GLU A 118 3.60 -23.50 23.49
N LYS A 119 4.70 -22.81 23.18
CA LYS A 119 6.06 -23.25 23.50
C LYS A 119 6.31 -23.27 25.01
N GLU A 120 5.89 -22.23 25.73
CA GLU A 120 6.00 -22.18 27.19
C GLU A 120 5.21 -23.30 27.86
N ILE A 121 3.96 -23.53 27.44
CA ILE A 121 3.12 -24.61 27.98
C ILE A 121 3.77 -25.97 27.74
N ARG A 122 4.33 -26.19 26.54
CA ARG A 122 5.03 -27.43 26.23
C ARG A 122 6.27 -27.62 27.10
N GLY A 123 7.11 -26.59 27.24
CA GLY A 123 8.30 -26.65 28.09
C GLY A 123 7.96 -26.94 29.56
N ARG A 124 6.86 -26.36 30.09
CA ARG A 124 6.39 -26.68 31.45
C ARG A 124 5.94 -28.14 31.60
N ARG A 125 5.29 -28.71 30.57
CA ARG A 125 4.88 -30.13 30.58
C ARG A 125 6.08 -31.06 30.52
N GLU A 126 7.02 -30.78 29.62
CA GLU A 126 8.27 -31.54 29.50
C GLU A 126 9.04 -31.52 30.83
N GLN A 127 9.15 -30.36 31.49
CA GLN A 127 9.79 -30.26 32.79
C GLN A 127 9.06 -31.06 33.87
N ALA A 128 7.72 -30.97 33.93
CA ALA A 128 6.93 -31.73 34.89
C ALA A 128 7.07 -33.25 34.70
N GLU A 129 7.13 -33.72 33.46
CA GLU A 129 7.37 -35.14 33.15
C GLU A 129 8.78 -35.59 33.59
N ILE A 130 9.81 -34.77 33.37
CA ILE A 130 11.17 -35.05 33.84
C ILE A 130 11.21 -35.13 35.38
N ASP A 131 10.58 -34.17 36.06
CA ASP A 131 10.54 -34.13 37.52
C ASP A 131 9.80 -35.35 38.10
N ASP A 132 8.69 -35.77 37.49
CA ASP A 132 7.93 -36.96 37.89
C ASP A 132 8.72 -38.26 37.67
N LEU A 133 9.44 -38.39 36.54
CA LEU A 133 10.32 -39.52 36.28
C LEU A 133 11.47 -39.60 37.28
N SER A 134 12.08 -38.45 37.60
CA SER A 134 13.15 -38.34 38.61
C SER A 134 12.67 -38.80 39.99
N ARG A 135 11.47 -38.37 40.42
CA ARG A 135 10.86 -38.82 41.68
C ARG A 135 10.60 -40.32 41.69
N ARG A 136 10.06 -40.88 40.60
CA ARG A 136 9.78 -42.33 40.51
C ARG A 136 11.05 -43.18 40.54
N ASN A 137 12.11 -42.77 39.86
CA ASN A 137 13.38 -43.49 39.87
C ASN A 137 14.05 -43.45 41.25
N ASN A 138 13.99 -42.33 41.97
CA ASN A 138 14.52 -42.23 43.34
C ASN A 138 13.76 -43.10 44.34
N ILE A 139 12.46 -43.33 44.14
CA ILE A 139 11.66 -44.21 45.01
C ILE A 139 11.94 -45.69 44.71
N ALA A 140 12.24 -46.04 43.46
CA ALA A 140 12.53 -47.43 43.05
C ALA A 140 13.96 -47.90 43.36
N SER A 141 14.85 -47.00 43.80
CA SER A 141 16.26 -47.27 44.13
C SER A 141 16.56 -47.27 45.63
N VAL A 142 15.52 -47.20 46.47
CA VAL A 142 15.52 -47.41 47.93
C VAL A 142 14.80 -48.70 48.25
#